data_AF-A0A8H8TYB9-F1
#
_entry.id   AF-A0A8H8TYB9-F1
#
_cell.length_a   1.000
_cell.length_b   1.000
_cell.length_c   1.000
_cell.angle_alpha   90.00
_cell.angle_beta   90.00
_cell.angle_gamma   90.00
#
_symmetry.space_group_name_H-M   'P 1'
#
loop_
_entity.id
_entity.type
_entity.pdbx_description
1 polymer ?
#
loop_
_entity_poly.entity_id
_entity_poly.type
_entity_poly.pdbx_seq_one_letter_code
_entity_poly.pdbx_strand_id
1 'polypeptide(L)'
;MFSLRANVARRAPRAICTQCYSLSRPLSAIALKASLSRPTPSPTAFLPRSSAIILRTYADKSSADAIMEKLQDQYATARDEFEIAAEETEKKTVYAADDREAARTELDVLRGLYEEALGGADGEEVKKRIGGRLRELENAVEALEESAIEH
;
A
#
# COMPACT_ATOMS: atom_id res chain seq x y z
N MET A 1 3.95 59.59 7.75
CA MET A 1 4.75 59.31 8.96
C MET A 1 4.44 57.90 9.43
N PHE A 2 5.48 57.06 9.58
CA PHE A 2 5.53 55.68 10.13
C PHE A 2 4.66 54.64 9.39
N SER A 3 5.16 53.82 8.46
CA SER A 3 6.17 52.74 8.58
C SER A 3 5.87 51.76 9.71
N LEU A 4 5.59 50.49 9.37
CA LEU A 4 6.30 49.30 9.86
C LEU A 4 5.84 48.05 9.08
N ARG A 5 6.77 47.51 8.29
CA ARG A 5 6.77 46.13 7.77
C ARG A 5 7.03 45.17 8.94
N ALA A 6 6.37 44.03 8.98
CA ALA A 6 6.79 42.89 9.80
C ALA A 6 6.77 41.60 8.98
N ASN A 7 7.92 40.94 8.98
CA ASN A 7 8.29 39.75 8.22
C ASN A 7 7.71 38.49 8.88
N VAL A 8 7.08 37.60 8.10
CA VAL A 8 6.86 36.22 8.52
C VAL A 8 7.98 35.36 7.94
N ALA A 9 8.81 34.83 8.84
CA ALA A 9 9.99 34.04 8.55
C ALA A 9 9.64 32.63 8.03
N ARG A 10 10.43 32.19 7.05
CA ARG A 10 10.43 30.83 6.49
C ARG A 10 10.95 29.85 7.53
N ARG A 11 10.23 28.76 7.80
CA ARG A 11 10.74 27.61 8.56
C ARG A 11 11.20 26.53 7.59
N ALA A 12 12.49 26.23 7.62
CA ALA A 12 13.12 25.16 6.86
C ALA A 12 12.87 23.78 7.51
N PRO A 13 12.89 22.69 6.74
CA PRO A 13 12.74 21.33 7.25
C PRO A 13 14.01 20.85 7.97
N ARG A 14 13.82 20.14 9.08
CA ARG A 14 14.88 19.49 9.85
C ARG A 14 15.25 18.16 9.19
N ALA A 15 16.53 18.02 8.84
CA ALA A 15 17.16 16.76 8.49
C ALA A 15 17.19 15.83 9.71
N ILE A 16 16.71 14.60 9.57
CA ILE A 16 16.90 13.54 10.55
C ILE A 16 18.05 12.67 10.05
N CYS A 17 19.10 12.68 10.85
CA CYS A 17 20.38 12.04 10.64
C CYS A 17 20.27 10.53 10.91
N THR A 18 21.02 9.79 10.09
CA THR A 18 21.42 8.39 10.20
C THR A 18 21.79 7.98 11.62
N GLN A 19 21.13 6.95 12.15
CA GLN A 19 21.69 6.18 13.25
C GLN A 19 21.56 4.68 12.97
N CYS A 20 22.70 4.14 12.56
CA CYS A 20 23.00 2.75 12.38
C CYS A 20 22.97 2.06 13.75
N TYR A 21 21.98 1.20 13.99
CA TYR A 21 22.02 0.29 15.14
C TYR A 21 22.77 -0.97 14.75
N SER A 22 24.08 -0.92 14.89
CA SER A 22 24.94 -2.10 14.99
C SER A 22 24.76 -2.70 16.38
N LEU A 23 24.04 -3.82 16.49
CA LEU A 23 24.07 -4.68 17.67
C LEU A 23 24.76 -6.00 17.33
N SER A 24 25.97 -6.06 17.85
CA SER A 24 26.88 -7.17 18.01
C SER A 24 26.23 -8.39 18.68
N ARG A 25 26.42 -9.57 18.09
CA ARG A 25 26.35 -10.85 18.81
C ARG A 25 27.53 -11.77 18.41
N PRO A 26 28.06 -12.55 19.37
CA PRO A 26 29.41 -13.09 19.31
C PRO A 26 29.54 -14.44 18.61
N LEU A 27 30.81 -14.73 18.33
CA LEU A 27 31.43 -15.87 17.66
C LEU A 27 30.98 -17.24 18.18
N SER A 28 30.85 -18.20 17.26
CA SER A 28 31.09 -19.62 17.51
C SER A 28 31.87 -20.20 16.35
N ALA A 29 33.11 -20.58 16.65
CA ALA A 29 34.06 -21.19 15.75
C ALA A 29 33.76 -22.69 15.62
N ILE A 30 33.59 -23.19 14.40
CA ILE A 30 33.82 -24.60 14.08
C ILE A 30 34.63 -24.63 12.78
N ALA A 31 35.85 -25.11 12.91
CA ALA A 31 36.79 -25.32 11.83
C ALA A 31 36.53 -26.68 11.16
N LEU A 32 36.43 -26.71 9.84
CA LEU A 32 36.74 -27.90 9.05
C LEU A 32 37.53 -27.50 7.80
N LYS A 33 38.66 -28.20 7.65
CA LYS A 33 39.63 -28.10 6.55
C LYS A 33 39.10 -28.85 5.33
N ALA A 34 39.30 -28.31 4.12
CA ALA A 34 39.55 -29.04 2.87
C ALA A 34 39.84 -28.01 1.77
N SER A 35 41.12 -27.82 1.42
CA SER A 35 41.79 -28.40 0.24
C SER A 35 41.63 -27.56 -1.03
N LEU A 36 42.78 -27.12 -1.52
CA LEU A 36 43.04 -26.35 -2.74
C LEU A 36 42.31 -26.90 -3.98
N SER A 37 41.77 -26.00 -4.79
CA SER A 37 42.14 -25.92 -6.20
C SER A 37 41.68 -24.60 -6.82
N ARG A 38 42.59 -24.01 -7.58
CA ARG A 38 42.50 -22.72 -8.28
C ARG A 38 42.15 -23.01 -9.74
N PRO A 39 41.16 -22.34 -10.33
CA PRO A 39 41.15 -22.09 -11.76
C PRO A 39 41.49 -20.64 -12.06
N THR A 40 42.25 -20.50 -13.13
CA THR A 40 42.86 -19.31 -13.73
C THR A 40 41.84 -18.30 -14.29
N PRO A 41 42.10 -16.98 -14.23
CA PRO A 41 41.41 -16.02 -15.07
C PRO A 41 42.07 -15.92 -16.45
N SER A 42 41.36 -16.32 -17.50
CA SER A 42 41.70 -16.00 -18.88
C SER A 42 41.32 -14.54 -19.21
N PRO A 43 42.11 -13.82 -20.02
CA PRO A 43 41.81 -12.44 -20.37
C PRO A 43 41.00 -12.33 -21.67
N THR A 44 40.34 -11.18 -21.81
CA THR A 44 39.93 -10.51 -23.06
C THR A 44 38.62 -10.96 -23.72
N ALA A 45 37.59 -10.11 -23.61
CA ALA A 45 36.96 -9.47 -24.78
C ALA A 45 35.98 -8.39 -24.27
N PHE A 46 36.39 -7.12 -24.36
CA PHE A 46 35.46 -6.00 -24.27
C PHE A 46 34.59 -6.01 -25.53
N LEU A 47 33.32 -6.42 -25.39
CA LEU A 47 32.33 -6.19 -26.44
C LEU A 47 31.86 -4.73 -26.37
N PRO A 48 31.64 -4.05 -27.51
CA PRO A 48 31.09 -2.71 -27.52
C PRO A 48 29.69 -2.77 -26.90
N ARG A 49 29.52 -2.05 -25.80
CA ARG A 49 28.25 -1.83 -25.13
C ARG A 49 27.34 -1.09 -26.10
N SER A 50 26.58 -1.85 -26.90
CA SER A 50 25.50 -1.31 -27.69
C SER A 50 24.48 -0.77 -26.71
N SER A 51 24.45 0.56 -26.59
CA SER A 51 23.43 1.33 -25.89
C SER A 51 22.10 1.10 -26.62
N ALA A 52 21.50 -0.08 -26.44
CA ALA A 52 20.12 -0.29 -26.81
C ALA A 52 19.31 0.68 -25.96
N ILE A 53 18.88 1.77 -26.60
CA ILE A 53 17.88 2.68 -26.08
C ILE A 53 16.68 1.78 -25.80
N ILE A 54 16.48 1.43 -24.53
CA ILE A 54 15.24 0.82 -24.05
C ILE A 54 14.18 1.88 -24.28
N LEU A 55 13.59 1.85 -25.48
CA LEU A 55 12.40 2.60 -25.80
C LEU A 55 11.36 2.08 -24.80
N ARG A 56 11.12 2.86 -23.73
CA ARG A 56 10.05 2.58 -22.78
C ARG A 56 8.78 2.55 -23.59
N THR A 57 8.30 1.35 -23.90
CA THR A 57 6.95 1.14 -24.36
C THR A 57 6.06 1.64 -23.23
N TYR A 58 5.49 2.83 -23.43
CA TYR A 58 4.27 3.23 -22.75
C TYR A 58 3.23 2.20 -23.20
N ALA A 59 3.19 1.07 -22.49
CA ALA A 59 2.17 0.07 -22.69
C ALA A 59 0.87 0.74 -22.26
N ASP A 60 -0.09 0.80 -23.18
CA ASP A 60 -1.47 1.13 -22.82
C ASP A 60 -1.84 0.26 -21.61
N LYS A 61 -2.36 0.90 -20.55
CA LYS A 61 -2.72 0.23 -19.29
C LYS A 61 -3.44 -1.08 -19.63
N SER A 62 -2.98 -2.21 -19.07
CA SER A 62 -3.62 -3.50 -19.31
C SER A 62 -5.08 -3.46 -18.84
N SER A 63 -5.94 -4.32 -19.38
CA SER A 63 -7.29 -4.53 -18.84
C SER A 63 -7.27 -4.79 -17.33
N ALA A 64 -6.25 -5.53 -16.88
CA ALA A 64 -5.98 -5.80 -15.47
C ALA A 64 -5.73 -4.53 -14.66
N ASP A 65 -4.92 -3.60 -15.18
CA ASP A 65 -4.58 -2.35 -14.49
C ASP A 65 -5.81 -1.46 -14.33
N ALA A 66 -6.70 -1.43 -15.34
CA ALA A 66 -7.95 -0.68 -15.28
C ALA A 66 -8.93 -1.27 -14.23
N ILE A 67 -9.02 -2.59 -14.12
CA ILE A 67 -9.83 -3.25 -13.08
C ILE A 67 -9.25 -2.96 -11.70
N MET A 68 -7.93 -3.04 -11.56
CA MET A 68 -7.24 -2.76 -10.31
C MET A 68 -7.42 -1.31 -9.85
N GLU A 69 -7.37 -0.34 -10.77
CA GLU A 69 -7.63 1.07 -10.50
C GLU A 69 -9.05 1.26 -9.94
N LYS A 70 -10.07 0.73 -10.61
CA LYS A 70 -11.47 0.80 -10.14
C LYS A 70 -11.66 0.20 -8.75
N LEU A 71 -11.07 -0.96 -8.48
CA LEU A 71 -11.18 -1.61 -7.18
C LEU A 71 -10.46 -0.83 -6.08
N GLN A 72 -9.32 -0.21 -6.39
CA GLN A 72 -8.59 0.61 -5.44
C GLN A 72 -9.33 1.92 -5.12
N ASP A 73 -9.90 2.55 -6.14
CA ASP A 73 -10.71 3.76 -5.99
C ASP A 73 -11.94 3.47 -5.13
N GLN A 74 -12.68 2.41 -5.46
CA GLN A 74 -13.86 2.00 -4.68
C GLN A 74 -13.49 1.61 -3.24
N TYR A 75 -12.35 0.93 -3.04
CA TYR A 75 -11.87 0.61 -1.71
C TYR A 75 -11.53 1.86 -0.90
N ALA A 76 -10.97 2.90 -1.52
CA ALA A 76 -10.71 4.17 -0.85
C ALA A 76 -12.04 4.82 -0.41
N THR A 77 -13.04 4.87 -1.29
CA THR A 77 -14.37 5.38 -0.95
C THR A 77 -15.01 4.60 0.20
N ALA A 78 -15.06 3.27 0.12
CA ALA A 78 -15.65 2.44 1.17
C ALA A 78 -14.92 2.59 2.52
N ARG A 79 -13.60 2.81 2.49
CA ARG A 79 -12.81 3.07 3.69
C ARG A 79 -13.12 4.43 4.31
N ASP A 80 -13.20 5.48 3.49
CA ASP A 80 -13.51 6.83 3.96
C ASP A 80 -14.90 6.86 4.64
N GLU A 81 -15.91 6.22 4.04
CA GLU A 81 -17.25 6.11 4.63
C GLU A 81 -17.24 5.29 5.93
N PHE A 82 -16.46 4.21 6.00
CA PHE A 82 -16.26 3.47 7.24
C PHE A 82 -15.63 4.32 8.35
N GLU A 83 -14.62 5.13 8.03
CA GLU A 83 -13.96 6.02 8.99
C GLU A 83 -14.94 7.07 9.53
N ILE A 84 -15.80 7.65 8.66
CA ILE A 84 -16.88 8.54 9.08
C ILE A 84 -17.87 7.81 10.00
N ALA A 85 -18.34 6.62 9.61
CA ALA A 85 -19.27 5.83 10.39
C ALA A 85 -18.75 5.46 11.78
N ALA A 86 -17.46 5.12 11.87
CA ALA A 86 -16.78 4.80 13.12
C ALA A 86 -16.73 6.02 14.05
N GLU A 87 -16.31 7.18 13.53
CA GLU A 87 -16.28 8.42 14.30
C GLU A 87 -17.65 8.85 14.81
N GLU A 88 -18.67 8.77 13.97
CA GLU A 88 -20.03 9.21 14.32
C GLU A 88 -20.70 8.24 15.32
N THR A 89 -20.41 6.94 15.21
CA THR A 89 -20.82 5.93 16.20
C THR A 89 -20.16 6.18 17.55
N GLU A 90 -18.86 6.48 17.60
CA GLU A 90 -18.15 6.82 18.84
C GLU A 90 -18.72 8.10 19.48
N LYS A 91 -19.02 9.12 18.67
CA LYS A 91 -19.61 10.39 19.11
C LYS A 91 -21.10 10.27 19.48
N LYS A 92 -21.73 9.12 19.21
CA LYS A 92 -23.17 8.86 19.44
C LYS A 92 -24.06 9.93 18.80
N THR A 93 -23.74 10.33 17.57
CA THR A 93 -24.53 11.32 16.87
C THR A 93 -25.80 10.71 16.28
N VAL A 94 -26.72 11.57 15.85
CA VAL A 94 -27.96 11.14 15.18
C VAL A 94 -27.70 10.57 13.78
N TYR A 95 -26.54 10.85 13.18
CA TYR A 95 -26.17 10.43 11.83
C TYR A 95 -25.47 9.07 11.80
N ALA A 96 -24.99 8.60 12.95
CA ALA A 96 -24.23 7.35 13.07
C ALA A 96 -24.91 6.14 12.42
N ALA A 97 -26.25 6.06 12.43
CA ALA A 97 -26.97 4.97 11.79
C ALA A 97 -26.88 5.02 10.26
N ASP A 98 -27.10 6.21 9.68
CA ASP A 98 -27.07 6.44 8.24
C ASP A 98 -25.63 6.30 7.71
N ASP A 99 -24.63 6.76 8.46
CA ASP A 99 -23.22 6.63 8.07
C ASP A 99 -22.76 5.16 8.05
N ARG A 100 -23.20 4.34 9.01
CA ARG A 100 -22.95 2.88 8.97
C ARG A 100 -23.61 2.22 7.76
N GLU A 101 -24.80 2.67 7.36
CA GLU A 101 -25.46 2.20 6.14
C GLU A 101 -24.68 2.60 4.88
N ALA A 102 -24.13 3.83 4.84
CA ALA A 102 -23.26 4.27 3.75
C ALA A 102 -22.02 3.39 3.63
N ALA A 103 -21.33 3.11 4.75
CA ALA A 103 -20.18 2.21 4.78
C ALA A 103 -20.51 0.79 4.28
N ARG A 104 -21.66 0.23 4.70
CA ARG A 104 -22.17 -1.06 4.19
C ARG A 104 -22.41 -1.03 2.69
N THR A 105 -23.06 0.02 2.21
CA THR A 105 -23.44 0.15 0.80
C THR A 105 -22.20 0.19 -0.10
N GLU A 106 -21.22 1.02 0.24
CA GLU A 106 -19.98 1.13 -0.55
C GLU A 106 -19.12 -0.14 -0.47
N LEU A 107 -19.16 -0.87 0.65
CA LEU A 107 -18.55 -2.19 0.79
C LEU A 107 -19.23 -3.23 -0.11
N ASP A 108 -20.57 -3.22 -0.19
CA ASP A 108 -21.33 -4.10 -1.07
C ASP A 108 -21.02 -3.81 -2.55
N VAL A 109 -20.86 -2.53 -2.92
CA VAL A 109 -20.40 -2.12 -4.26
C VAL A 109 -19.00 -2.65 -4.53
N LEU A 110 -18.07 -2.51 -3.58
CA LEU A 110 -16.71 -3.05 -3.70
C LEU A 110 -16.72 -4.58 -3.88
N ARG A 111 -17.56 -5.29 -3.12
CA ARG A 111 -17.72 -6.74 -3.22
C ARG A 111 -18.24 -7.14 -4.61
N GLY A 112 -19.25 -6.43 -5.11
CA GLY A 112 -19.79 -6.66 -6.46
C GLY A 112 -18.74 -6.48 -7.56
N LEU A 113 -17.98 -5.38 -7.52
CA LEU A 113 -16.88 -5.13 -8.46
C LEU A 113 -15.79 -6.19 -8.37
N TYR A 114 -15.49 -6.64 -7.14
CA TYR A 114 -14.48 -7.68 -6.92
C TYR A 114 -14.94 -9.03 -7.48
N GLU A 115 -16.19 -9.43 -7.24
CA GLU A 115 -16.77 -10.65 -7.81
C GLU A 115 -16.81 -10.63 -9.34
N GLU A 116 -17.19 -9.50 -9.93
CA GLU A 116 -17.14 -9.30 -11.38
C GLU A 116 -15.72 -9.49 -11.91
N ALA A 117 -14.74 -8.89 -11.23
CA ALA A 117 -13.33 -8.99 -11.61
C ALA A 117 -12.77 -10.41 -11.47
N LEU A 118 -13.24 -11.21 -10.52
CA LEU A 118 -12.85 -12.61 -10.36
C LEU A 118 -13.29 -13.51 -11.52
N GLY A 119 -14.37 -13.15 -12.22
CA GLY A 119 -14.83 -13.87 -13.41
C GLY A 119 -13.99 -13.61 -14.67
N GLY A 120 -13.08 -12.62 -14.63
CA GLY A 120 -12.23 -12.24 -15.76
C GLY A 120 -10.93 -13.04 -15.88
N ALA A 121 -10.20 -12.80 -16.97
CA ALA A 121 -8.88 -13.42 -17.20
C ALA A 121 -7.84 -13.07 -16.12
N ASP A 122 -8.01 -11.91 -15.47
CA ASP A 122 -7.09 -11.36 -14.48
C ASP A 122 -7.51 -11.65 -13.02
N GLY A 123 -8.51 -12.52 -12.81
CA GLY A 123 -9.12 -12.76 -11.50
C GLY A 123 -8.15 -13.22 -10.41
N GLU A 124 -7.16 -14.05 -10.76
CA GLU A 124 -6.13 -14.51 -9.80
C GLU A 124 -5.20 -13.38 -9.31
N GLU A 125 -4.94 -12.37 -10.14
CA GLU A 125 -4.16 -11.20 -9.76
C GLU A 125 -4.97 -10.28 -8.84
N VAL A 126 -6.22 -10.04 -9.20
CA VAL A 126 -7.18 -9.27 -8.40
C VAL A 126 -7.35 -9.89 -7.01
N LYS A 127 -7.58 -11.21 -6.95
CA LYS A 127 -7.74 -11.97 -5.70
C LYS A 127 -6.54 -11.79 -4.76
N LYS A 128 -5.33 -11.86 -5.29
CA LYS A 128 -4.10 -11.72 -4.49
C LYS A 128 -3.92 -10.31 -3.92
N ARG A 129 -4.34 -9.28 -4.65
CA ARG A 129 -4.11 -7.88 -4.27
C ARG A 129 -5.21 -7.30 -3.41
N ILE A 130 -6.47 -7.57 -3.74
CA ILE A 130 -7.64 -6.95 -3.11
C ILE A 130 -8.33 -7.89 -2.11
N GLY A 131 -8.25 -9.21 -2.31
CA GLY A 131 -8.99 -10.16 -1.48
C GLY A 131 -8.69 -10.10 0.02
N GLY A 132 -7.45 -9.76 0.41
CA GLY A 132 -7.12 -9.53 1.82
C GLY A 132 -7.75 -8.25 2.37
N ARG A 133 -7.62 -7.14 1.64
CA ARG A 133 -8.15 -5.83 2.02
C ARG A 133 -9.67 -5.83 2.13
N LEU A 134 -10.34 -6.51 1.21
CA LEU A 134 -11.80 -6.66 1.24
C LEU A 134 -12.24 -7.36 2.52
N ARG A 135 -11.62 -8.50 2.86
CA ARG A 135 -11.94 -9.22 4.10
C ARG A 135 -11.65 -8.41 5.35
N GLU A 136 -10.55 -7.66 5.37
CA GLU A 136 -10.22 -6.77 6.49
C GLU A 136 -11.32 -5.72 6.70
N LEU A 137 -11.79 -5.10 5.61
CA LEU A 137 -12.85 -4.09 5.66
C LEU A 137 -14.22 -4.72 6.02
N GLU A 138 -14.55 -5.90 5.48
CA GLU A 138 -15.77 -6.65 5.83
C GLU A 138 -15.85 -6.92 7.33
N ASN A 139 -14.78 -7.48 7.92
CA ASN A 139 -14.73 -7.75 9.35
C ASN A 139 -14.78 -6.45 10.19
N ALA A 140 -14.18 -5.36 9.70
CA ALA A 140 -14.20 -4.08 10.40
C ALA A 140 -15.60 -3.45 10.43
N VAL A 141 -16.31 -3.50 9.30
CA VAL A 141 -17.69 -3.02 9.17
C VAL A 141 -18.65 -3.87 10.04
N GLU A 142 -18.51 -5.20 10.01
CA GLU A 142 -19.28 -6.11 10.87
C GLU A 142 -19.06 -5.82 12.37
N ALA A 143 -17.80 -5.67 12.78
CA ALA A 143 -17.47 -5.36 14.18
C ALA A 143 -18.03 -3.99 14.63
N LEU A 144 -18.05 -2.99 13.74
CA LEU A 144 -18.64 -1.69 14.03
C LEU A 144 -20.15 -1.81 14.25
N GLU A 145 -20.83 -2.61 13.45
CA GLU A 145 -22.28 -2.82 13.55
C GLU A 145 -22.66 -3.58 14.80
N GLU A 146 -21.91 -4.63 15.16
CA GLU A 146 -22.09 -5.35 16.41
C GLU A 146 -21.93 -4.40 17.61
N SER A 147 -20.88 -3.58 17.61
CA SER A 147 -20.64 -2.59 18.68
C SER A 147 -21.77 -1.55 18.79
N ALA A 148 -22.41 -1.21 17.67
CA ALA A 148 -23.51 -0.26 17.64
C ALA A 148 -24.83 -0.85 18.17
N ILE A 149 -25.00 -2.17 18.13
CA ILE A 149 -26.17 -2.87 18.70
C ILE A 149 -26.04 -2.98 20.23
N GLU A 150 -24.82 -3.09 20.75
CA GLU A 150 -24.55 -3.22 22.19
C GLU A 150 -24.65 -1.90 22.98
N HIS A 151 -24.79 -0.75 22.31
CA HIS A 151 -24.80 0.59 22.92
C HIS A 151 -26.15 1.30 22.89
#